data_AF-A0A9J5ZFN6-F1
#
_entry.id   AF-A0A9J5ZFN6-F1
#
_cell.length_a   1.000
_cell.length_b   1.000
_cell.length_c   1.000
_cell.angle_alpha   90.00
_cell.angle_beta   90.00
_cell.angle_gamma   90.00
#
_symmetry.space_group_name_H-M   'P 1'
#
loop_
_entity.id
_entity.type
_entity.pdbx_description
1 polymer ?
#
loop_
_entity_poly.entity_id
_entity_poly.type
_entity_poly.pdbx_seq_one_letter_code
_entity_poly.pdbx_strand_id
1 'polypeptide(L)'
;MSLEGKLVSEIIIKCDGDVFREIFRHRPHHISTMNSDKVQNVDIHESEWDGKEKVAKEIIEEIDEEKKLVKFKVIGGDILDYYKSFYLTVHVETKGEDNLVTWILEYEKLNQDILDPHTLMKFCLDVTKDIETHHLTGKLVSEINIKTDGDMFHEIFRYRPHHISSTSMSPSYIQNVNIHEGEWGTVGSVIFWNFTHDGKEKVAKNVIEEIDEEKKLVKFKVTGGDILEDYNSFYLTVHVETKGEDTIVAWILEYEKKNCNVPDPHTLMEFCLNVTKDIETHHLN
;
A
#
# COMPACT_ATOMS: atom_id res chain seq x y z
N MET A 1 45.64 -4.19 -4.28
CA MET A 1 44.26 -4.62 -4.58
C MET A 1 43.73 -3.80 -5.75
N SER A 2 42.78 -4.35 -6.51
CA SER A 2 42.13 -3.61 -7.61
C SER A 2 41.39 -2.39 -7.05
N LEU A 3 41.46 -1.25 -7.74
CA LEU A 3 40.62 -0.08 -7.44
C LEU A 3 39.25 -0.21 -8.11
N GLU A 4 39.14 -0.99 -9.17
CA GLU A 4 37.88 -1.33 -9.83
C GLU A 4 37.14 -2.42 -9.03
N GLY A 5 35.83 -2.23 -8.87
CA GLY A 5 34.94 -3.15 -8.18
C GLY A 5 33.56 -3.21 -8.82
N LYS A 6 32.83 -4.29 -8.51
CA LYS A 6 31.47 -4.54 -8.97
C LYS A 6 30.66 -5.18 -7.86
N LEU A 7 29.49 -4.61 -7.54
CA LEU A 7 28.50 -5.21 -6.66
C LEU A 7 27.25 -5.56 -7.48
N VAL A 8 26.64 -6.70 -7.16
CA VAL A 8 25.38 -7.16 -7.77
C VAL A 8 24.46 -7.59 -6.64
N SER A 9 23.20 -7.17 -6.70
CA SER A 9 22.16 -7.66 -5.79
C SER A 9 20.84 -7.77 -6.51
N GLU A 10 20.01 -8.69 -6.04
CA GLU A 10 18.75 -9.05 -6.68
C GLU A 10 17.63 -8.99 -5.65
N ILE A 11 16.46 -8.53 -6.08
CA ILE A 11 15.24 -8.52 -5.29
C ILE A 11 14.05 -8.88 -6.18
N ILE A 12 13.14 -9.69 -5.64
CA ILE A 12 11.88 -10.02 -6.30
C ILE A 12 10.83 -9.00 -5.87
N ILE A 13 10.12 -8.43 -6.84
CA ILE A 13 8.95 -7.58 -6.65
C ILE A 13 7.70 -8.24 -7.25
N LYS A 14 6.55 -8.01 -6.63
CA LYS A 14 5.22 -8.48 -7.04
C LYS A 14 4.39 -7.41 -7.74
N CYS A 15 4.92 -6.19 -7.85
CA CYS A 15 4.37 -5.17 -8.70
C CYS A 15 4.84 -5.33 -10.15
N ASP A 16 4.21 -4.60 -11.07
CA ASP A 16 4.50 -4.67 -12.50
C ASP A 16 5.94 -4.18 -12.78
N GLY A 17 6.76 -5.07 -13.36
CA GLY A 17 8.16 -4.80 -13.66
C GLY A 17 8.37 -3.70 -14.71
N ASP A 18 7.42 -3.50 -15.63
CA ASP A 18 7.47 -2.40 -16.60
C ASP A 18 7.15 -1.08 -15.92
N VAL A 19 6.17 -1.04 -15.01
CA VAL A 19 5.89 0.15 -14.19
C VAL A 19 7.10 0.51 -13.34
N PHE A 20 7.74 -0.49 -12.72
CA PHE A 20 8.98 -0.28 -11.95
C PHE A 20 10.08 0.33 -12.82
N ARG A 21 10.33 -0.23 -14.00
CA ARG A 21 11.35 0.27 -14.94
C ARG A 21 11.05 1.69 -15.40
N GLU A 22 9.80 2.01 -15.70
CA GLU A 22 9.39 3.32 -16.21
C GLU A 22 9.64 4.46 -15.21
N ILE A 23 9.63 4.18 -13.90
CA ILE A 23 10.04 5.14 -12.86
C ILE A 23 11.48 5.62 -13.09
N PHE A 24 12.41 4.69 -13.31
CA PHE A 24 13.82 5.01 -13.53
C PHE A 24 14.07 5.60 -14.92
N ARG A 25 13.23 5.29 -15.91
CA ARG A 25 13.36 5.79 -17.28
C ARG A 25 12.94 7.25 -17.43
N HIS A 26 11.81 7.65 -16.83
CA HIS A 26 11.18 8.94 -17.14
C HIS A 26 11.01 9.85 -15.92
N ARG A 27 11.02 9.30 -14.71
CA ARG A 27 10.59 10.03 -13.50
C ARG A 27 11.48 9.77 -12.28
N PRO A 28 12.83 9.85 -12.39
CA PRO A 28 13.69 9.65 -11.22
C PRO A 28 13.40 10.67 -10.10
N HIS A 29 12.93 11.87 -10.44
CA HIS A 29 12.51 12.91 -9.50
C HIS A 29 11.20 12.57 -8.74
N HIS A 30 10.35 11.66 -9.25
CA HIS A 30 9.14 11.20 -8.54
C HIS A 30 9.43 10.13 -7.49
N ILE A 31 10.64 9.55 -7.45
CA ILE A 31 11.06 8.66 -6.36
C ILE A 31 10.91 9.38 -5.02
N SER A 32 11.13 10.70 -4.99
CA SER A 32 10.90 11.54 -3.81
C SER A 32 9.46 11.57 -3.30
N THR A 33 8.46 11.33 -4.16
CA THR A 33 7.05 11.27 -3.75
C THR A 33 6.63 9.88 -3.27
N MET A 34 7.37 8.84 -3.69
CA MET A 34 7.17 7.45 -3.26
C MET A 34 7.99 7.13 -2.01
N ASN A 35 9.02 7.93 -1.73
CA ASN A 35 9.97 7.75 -0.64
C ASN A 35 10.41 9.12 -0.07
N SER A 36 9.45 9.92 0.40
CA SER A 36 9.68 11.30 0.85
C SER A 36 10.61 11.43 2.05
N ASP A 37 10.78 10.34 2.80
CA ASP A 37 11.63 10.29 3.98
C ASP A 37 13.10 10.01 3.62
N LYS A 38 13.38 9.44 2.43
CA LYS A 38 14.75 9.12 1.98
C LYS A 38 15.16 9.83 0.68
N VAL A 39 14.24 10.47 -0.02
CA VAL A 39 14.51 11.12 -1.32
C VAL A 39 13.67 12.41 -1.40
N GLN A 40 14.29 13.58 -1.58
CA GLN A 40 13.59 14.84 -1.88
C GLN A 40 14.21 15.46 -3.14
N ASN A 41 13.55 15.33 -4.30
CA ASN A 41 14.16 15.42 -5.65
C ASN A 41 15.25 14.36 -5.87
N VAL A 42 16.03 14.42 -6.97
CA VAL A 42 17.18 13.52 -7.22
C VAL A 42 18.33 13.80 -6.22
N ASP A 43 17.98 14.13 -4.98
CA ASP A 43 18.84 14.24 -3.82
C ASP A 43 18.57 12.99 -2.97
N ILE A 44 19.61 12.19 -2.76
CA ILE A 44 19.56 10.91 -2.07
C ILE A 44 19.82 11.18 -0.59
N HIS A 45 18.83 11.04 0.30
CA HIS A 45 19.10 11.05 1.74
C HIS A 45 19.70 9.69 2.13
N GLU A 46 21.03 9.58 2.00
CA GLU A 46 21.78 8.44 2.50
C GLU A 46 22.13 8.66 3.98
N SER A 47 21.26 8.24 4.90
CA SER A 47 21.50 8.39 6.34
C SER A 47 22.53 7.43 6.94
N GLU A 48 23.17 6.54 6.16
CA GLU A 48 24.00 5.46 6.73
C GLU A 48 25.43 5.35 6.18
N TRP A 49 25.92 6.30 5.38
CA TRP A 49 27.35 6.36 5.10
C TRP A 49 28.12 7.14 6.18
N ASP A 50 27.52 8.23 6.68
CA ASP A 50 27.98 9.01 7.84
C ASP A 50 26.83 9.73 8.59
N GLY A 51 25.57 9.43 8.28
CA GLY A 51 24.41 10.17 8.81
C GLY A 51 24.11 11.48 8.09
N LYS A 52 24.78 11.80 6.98
CA LYS A 52 24.60 13.06 6.25
C LYS A 52 24.02 12.84 4.86
N GLU A 53 23.19 13.78 4.45
CA GLU A 53 22.64 13.85 3.10
C GLU A 53 23.77 13.85 2.06
N LYS A 54 23.57 13.10 0.97
CA LYS A 54 24.52 12.99 -0.13
C LYS A 54 23.83 13.33 -1.43
N VAL A 55 24.49 14.09 -2.28
CA VAL A 55 23.98 14.44 -3.60
C VAL A 55 24.71 13.64 -4.65
N ALA A 56 23.98 13.04 -5.57
CA ALA A 56 24.54 12.45 -6.77
C ALA A 56 23.91 13.14 -7.98
N LYS A 57 24.75 13.49 -8.97
CA LYS A 57 24.28 13.92 -10.28
C LYS A 57 24.59 12.82 -11.27
N GLU A 58 23.56 12.34 -11.93
CA GLU A 58 23.65 11.23 -12.85
C GLU A 58 23.01 11.57 -14.20
N ILE A 59 23.49 10.89 -15.23
CA ILE A 59 22.88 10.87 -16.55
C ILE A 59 22.57 9.42 -16.91
N ILE A 60 21.53 9.24 -17.72
CA ILE A 60 21.29 7.95 -18.37
C ILE A 60 22.41 7.76 -19.41
N GLU A 61 23.22 6.73 -19.23
CA GLU A 61 24.28 6.35 -20.17
C GLU A 61 23.74 5.38 -21.23
N GLU A 62 22.88 4.44 -20.83
CA GLU A 62 22.34 3.41 -21.72
C GLU A 62 20.92 3.03 -21.31
N ILE A 63 20.07 2.80 -22.31
CA ILE A 63 18.78 2.14 -22.16
C ILE A 63 18.75 0.98 -23.15
N ASP A 64 18.51 -0.22 -22.64
CA ASP A 64 18.27 -1.41 -23.45
C ASP A 64 16.81 -1.84 -23.24
N GLU A 65 15.98 -1.68 -24.28
CA GLU A 65 14.56 -2.04 -24.23
C GLU A 65 14.35 -3.55 -24.24
N GLU A 66 15.19 -4.31 -24.96
CA GLU A 66 15.06 -5.76 -25.08
C GLU A 66 15.43 -6.43 -23.75
N LYS A 67 16.48 -5.94 -23.11
CA LYS A 67 16.89 -6.42 -21.78
C LYS A 67 16.14 -5.73 -20.65
N LYS A 68 15.24 -4.78 -20.90
CA LYS A 68 14.58 -3.98 -19.84
C LYS A 68 15.59 -3.40 -18.83
N LEU A 69 16.67 -2.81 -19.33
CA LEU A 69 17.80 -2.33 -18.55
C LEU A 69 17.96 -0.81 -18.71
N VAL A 70 18.33 -0.14 -17.62
CA VAL A 70 18.73 1.27 -17.61
C VAL A 70 20.05 1.40 -16.86
N LYS A 71 21.05 2.00 -17.50
CA LYS A 71 22.36 2.28 -16.91
C LYS A 71 22.54 3.79 -16.74
N PHE A 72 22.96 4.17 -15.55
CA PHE A 72 23.26 5.54 -15.15
C PHE A 72 24.76 5.69 -14.93
N LYS A 73 25.28 6.85 -15.31
CA LYS A 73 26.63 7.30 -15.00
C LYS A 73 26.58 8.47 -14.04
N VAL A 74 27.28 8.36 -12.93
CA VAL A 74 27.47 9.48 -12.01
C VAL A 74 28.48 10.46 -12.63
N ILE A 75 28.07 11.71 -12.77
CA ILE A 75 28.84 12.80 -13.38
C ILE A 75 29.16 13.95 -12.40
N GLY A 76 28.65 13.88 -11.18
CA GLY A 76 28.91 14.87 -10.13
C GLY A 76 28.30 14.48 -8.79
N GLY A 77 28.59 15.29 -7.77
CA GLY A 77 28.11 15.06 -6.41
C GLY A 77 29.08 14.26 -5.55
N ASP A 78 28.68 14.02 -4.31
CA ASP A 78 29.53 13.52 -3.23
C ASP A 78 30.07 12.11 -3.50
N ILE A 79 29.39 11.31 -4.32
CA ILE A 79 29.86 9.98 -4.72
C ILE A 79 31.25 10.06 -5.41
N LEU A 80 31.51 11.12 -6.18
CA LEU A 80 32.79 11.29 -6.88
C LEU A 80 33.94 11.73 -5.97
N ASP A 81 33.68 12.09 -4.70
CA ASP A 81 34.72 12.35 -3.70
C ASP A 81 35.41 11.07 -3.22
N TYR A 82 34.83 9.90 -3.55
CA TYR A 82 35.32 8.58 -3.14
C TYR A 82 35.65 7.69 -4.34
N TYR A 83 34.94 7.86 -5.46
CA TYR A 83 35.09 7.05 -6.66
C TYR A 83 35.43 7.91 -7.88
N LYS A 84 36.44 7.51 -8.65
CA LYS A 84 36.82 8.16 -9.93
C LYS A 84 35.75 8.00 -11.00
N SER A 85 35.11 6.83 -11.01
CA SER A 85 33.98 6.52 -11.89
C SER A 85 32.98 5.68 -11.12
N PHE A 86 31.70 5.90 -11.40
CA PHE A 86 30.62 5.18 -10.75
C PHE A 86 29.44 5.03 -11.70
N TYR A 87 28.93 3.81 -11.79
CA TYR A 87 27.83 3.41 -12.64
C TYR A 87 26.81 2.62 -11.83
N LEU A 88 25.54 2.90 -12.10
CA LEU A 88 24.40 2.23 -11.50
C LEU A 88 23.58 1.63 -12.64
N THR A 89 23.31 0.33 -12.59
CA THR A 89 22.45 -0.33 -13.57
C THR A 89 21.30 -1.00 -12.85
N VAL A 90 20.09 -0.76 -13.36
CA VAL A 90 18.88 -1.49 -12.98
C VAL A 90 18.41 -2.33 -14.16
N HIS A 91 18.10 -3.58 -13.89
CA HIS A 91 17.64 -4.57 -14.86
C HIS A 91 16.41 -5.28 -14.30
N VAL A 92 15.37 -5.44 -15.11
CA VAL A 92 14.13 -6.11 -14.70
C VAL A 92 13.83 -7.32 -15.57
N GLU A 93 13.78 -8.50 -14.97
CA GLU A 93 13.43 -9.76 -15.64
C GLU A 93 12.11 -10.30 -15.09
N THR A 94 11.10 -10.44 -15.95
CA THR A 94 9.80 -11.03 -15.56
C THR A 94 9.90 -12.55 -15.49
N LYS A 95 9.57 -13.14 -14.33
CA LYS A 95 9.60 -14.59 -14.05
C LYS A 95 8.23 -15.06 -13.55
N GLY A 96 7.31 -15.30 -14.49
CA GLY A 96 5.94 -15.70 -14.14
C GLY A 96 5.14 -14.51 -13.60
N GLU A 97 4.58 -14.64 -12.40
CA GLU A 97 3.87 -13.55 -11.71
C GLU A 97 4.81 -12.59 -10.97
N ASP A 98 6.06 -13.01 -10.74
CA ASP A 98 7.08 -12.25 -10.02
C ASP A 98 8.02 -11.54 -11.01
N ASN A 99 8.60 -10.40 -10.61
CA ASN A 99 9.61 -9.68 -11.38
C ASN A 99 10.92 -9.61 -10.59
N LEU A 100 12.03 -10.03 -11.20
CA LEU A 100 13.37 -9.96 -10.61
C LEU A 100 14.03 -8.64 -11.01
N VAL A 101 14.29 -7.78 -10.04
CA VAL A 101 15.10 -6.58 -10.20
C VAL A 101 16.54 -6.89 -9.82
N THR A 102 17.46 -6.67 -10.75
CA THR A 102 18.91 -6.75 -10.52
C THR A 102 19.49 -5.35 -10.48
N TRP A 103 20.12 -5.00 -9.35
CA TRP A 103 20.95 -3.81 -9.21
C TRP A 103 22.42 -4.16 -9.39
N ILE A 104 23.13 -3.36 -10.17
CA ILE A 104 24.56 -3.50 -10.41
C ILE A 104 25.24 -2.16 -10.16
N LEU A 105 26.26 -2.16 -9.30
CA LEU A 105 27.15 -1.01 -9.08
C LEU A 105 28.50 -1.35 -9.67
N GLU A 106 28.99 -0.56 -10.61
CA GLU A 106 30.34 -0.67 -11.19
C GLU A 106 31.11 0.61 -10.85
N TYR A 107 32.28 0.49 -10.23
CA TYR A 107 32.99 1.66 -9.69
C TYR A 107 34.50 1.50 -9.73
N GLU A 108 35.19 2.64 -9.77
CA GLU A 108 36.64 2.73 -9.57
C GLU A 108 36.93 3.63 -8.37
N LYS A 109 37.53 3.08 -7.31
CA LYS A 109 37.91 3.82 -6.10
C LYS A 109 39.02 4.82 -6.38
N LEU A 110 39.02 5.95 -5.67
CA LEU A 110 40.13 6.90 -5.71
C LEU A 110 41.44 6.31 -5.17
N ASN A 111 41.35 5.50 -4.11
CA ASN A 111 42.47 4.82 -3.49
C ASN A 111 42.00 3.54 -2.74
N GLN A 112 42.92 2.78 -2.17
CA GLN A 112 42.62 1.49 -1.54
C GLN A 112 41.87 1.59 -0.20
N ASP A 113 41.86 2.77 0.42
CA ASP A 113 41.23 2.98 1.74
C ASP A 113 39.72 3.25 1.61
N ILE A 114 39.23 3.50 0.39
CA ILE A 114 37.80 3.68 0.10
C ILE A 114 37.09 2.32 0.22
N LEU A 115 35.96 2.31 0.92
CA LEU A 115 35.14 1.11 1.10
C LEU A 115 34.33 0.79 -0.16
N ASP A 116 33.85 -0.45 -0.25
CA ASP A 116 32.88 -0.84 -1.28
C ASP A 116 31.51 -0.22 -0.96
N PRO A 117 30.71 0.17 -1.98
CA PRO A 117 29.46 0.91 -1.80
C PRO A 117 28.29 0.01 -1.37
N HIS A 118 28.48 -0.82 -0.34
CA HIS A 118 27.42 -1.72 0.17
C HIS A 118 26.22 -0.96 0.74
N THR A 119 26.44 0.21 1.34
CA THR A 119 25.36 1.06 1.84
C THR A 119 24.47 1.57 0.69
N LEU A 120 25.08 2.05 -0.40
CA LEU A 120 24.33 2.45 -1.59
C LEU A 120 23.57 1.27 -2.21
N MET A 121 24.14 0.06 -2.20
CA MET A 121 23.42 -1.13 -2.65
C MET A 121 22.18 -1.41 -1.78
N LYS A 122 22.31 -1.31 -0.46
CA LYS A 122 21.17 -1.43 0.48
C LYS A 122 20.12 -0.36 0.20
N PHE A 123 20.53 0.89 -0.03
CA PHE A 123 19.63 1.97 -0.43
C PHE A 123 18.84 1.64 -1.69
N CYS A 124 19.47 1.13 -2.76
CA CYS A 124 18.78 0.71 -3.97
C CYS A 124 17.72 -0.37 -3.71
N LEU A 125 18.03 -1.34 -2.85
CA LEU A 125 17.08 -2.39 -2.46
C LEU A 125 15.92 -1.83 -1.63
N ASP A 126 16.18 -0.88 -0.74
CA ASP A 126 15.14 -0.25 0.07
C ASP A 126 14.22 0.64 -0.78
N VAL A 127 14.78 1.44 -1.70
CA VAL A 127 13.99 2.19 -2.70
C VAL A 127 13.12 1.25 -3.53
N THR A 128 13.63 0.07 -3.88
CA THR A 128 12.86 -0.92 -4.64
C THR A 128 11.63 -1.41 -3.88
N LYS A 129 11.78 -1.70 -2.57
CA LYS A 129 10.67 -2.08 -1.69
C LYS A 129 9.68 -0.95 -1.47
N ASP A 130 10.17 0.28 -1.34
CA ASP A 130 9.33 1.47 -1.14
C ASP A 130 8.46 1.72 -2.38
N ILE A 131 9.04 1.58 -3.58
CA ILE A 131 8.30 1.60 -4.86
C ILE A 131 7.26 0.47 -4.93
N GLU A 132 7.64 -0.77 -4.62
CA GLU A 132 6.70 -1.91 -4.59
C GLU A 132 5.51 -1.65 -3.65
N THR A 133 5.81 -1.21 -2.43
CA THR A 133 4.81 -0.90 -1.41
C THR A 133 3.84 0.19 -1.90
N HIS A 134 4.37 1.24 -2.54
CA HIS A 134 3.54 2.31 -3.11
C HIS A 134 2.56 1.80 -4.18
N HIS A 135 2.94 0.78 -4.95
CA HIS A 135 2.11 0.21 -6.01
C HIS A 135 1.13 -0.87 -5.53
N LEU A 136 1.41 -1.53 -4.41
CA LEU A 136 0.54 -2.57 -3.86
C LEU A 136 -0.42 -2.05 -2.79
N THR A 137 -0.11 -0.91 -2.18
CA THR A 137 -0.99 -0.29 -1.17
C THR A 137 -1.94 0.72 -1.79
N GLY A 138 -3.14 0.82 -1.22
CA GLY A 138 -4.14 1.76 -1.70
C GLY A 138 -5.16 2.12 -0.65
N LYS A 139 -5.86 3.23 -0.91
CA LYS A 139 -6.94 3.75 -0.08
C LYS A 139 -8.10 4.20 -0.97
N LEU A 140 -9.28 3.60 -0.76
CA LEU A 140 -10.52 4.06 -1.37
C LEU A 140 -11.38 4.72 -0.30
N VAL A 141 -11.97 5.87 -0.66
CA VAL A 141 -12.94 6.58 0.18
C VAL A 141 -14.20 6.82 -0.65
N SER A 142 -15.36 6.54 -0.08
CA SER A 142 -16.64 6.92 -0.68
C SER A 142 -17.61 7.36 0.38
N GLU A 143 -18.38 8.38 0.05
CA GLU A 143 -19.33 9.03 0.94
C GLU A 143 -20.74 8.86 0.38
N ILE A 144 -21.70 8.64 1.28
CA ILE A 144 -23.12 8.59 0.94
C ILE A 144 -23.91 9.39 1.98
N ASN A 145 -24.82 10.23 1.48
CA ASN A 145 -25.76 10.95 2.33
C ASN A 145 -26.90 10.01 2.71
N ILE A 146 -27.25 10.01 3.99
CA ILE A 146 -28.42 9.34 4.54
C ILE A 146 -29.33 10.36 5.21
N LYS A 147 -30.64 10.08 5.20
CA LYS A 147 -31.69 10.89 5.82
C LYS A 147 -32.04 10.45 7.24
N THR A 148 -31.42 9.35 7.67
CA THR A 148 -31.62 8.79 9.01
C THR A 148 -30.59 9.35 9.99
N ASP A 149 -30.85 9.17 11.27
CA ASP A 149 -29.96 9.66 12.33
C ASP A 149 -28.56 9.02 12.26
N GLY A 150 -27.51 9.84 12.24
CA GLY A 150 -26.14 9.36 12.20
C GLY A 150 -25.72 8.57 13.45
N ASP A 151 -26.28 8.90 14.62
CA ASP A 151 -26.01 8.14 15.84
C ASP A 151 -26.54 6.71 15.75
N MET A 152 -27.73 6.54 15.16
CA MET A 152 -28.28 5.22 14.87
C MET A 152 -27.36 4.41 13.93
N PHE A 153 -26.85 5.03 12.86
CA PHE A 153 -25.96 4.32 11.94
C PHE A 153 -24.65 3.91 12.60
N HIS A 154 -24.05 4.80 13.39
CA HIS A 154 -22.84 4.50 14.16
C HIS A 154 -23.09 3.37 15.18
N GLU A 155 -24.23 3.40 15.89
CA GLU A 155 -24.60 2.37 16.86
C GLU A 155 -24.74 0.99 16.21
N ILE A 156 -25.28 0.91 14.99
CA ILE A 156 -25.39 -0.36 14.25
C ILE A 156 -24.02 -0.98 14.03
N PHE A 157 -23.06 -0.25 13.45
CA PHE A 157 -21.74 -0.83 13.15
C PHE A 157 -20.90 -1.05 14.39
N ARG A 158 -21.11 -0.28 15.45
CA ARG A 158 -20.38 -0.44 16.70
C ARG A 158 -20.95 -1.55 17.58
N TYR A 159 -22.20 -1.43 17.99
CA TYR A 159 -22.78 -2.26 19.06
C TYR A 159 -23.71 -3.35 18.55
N ARG A 160 -24.29 -3.18 17.35
CA ARG A 160 -25.36 -4.07 16.89
C ARG A 160 -25.19 -4.54 15.44
N PRO A 161 -23.98 -4.93 14.98
CA PRO A 161 -23.81 -5.30 13.57
C PRO A 161 -24.59 -6.57 13.21
N HIS A 162 -24.90 -7.43 14.19
CA HIS A 162 -25.79 -8.59 14.03
C HIS A 162 -27.23 -8.23 13.68
N HIS A 163 -27.70 -7.02 13.99
CA HIS A 163 -29.03 -6.56 13.57
C HIS A 163 -29.14 -6.44 12.05
N ILE A 164 -28.03 -6.16 11.34
CA ILE A 164 -28.05 -6.05 9.88
C ILE A 164 -28.62 -7.34 9.25
N SER A 165 -28.21 -8.51 9.76
CA SER A 165 -28.79 -9.80 9.38
C SER A 165 -30.06 -10.15 10.15
N SER A 166 -30.08 -10.00 11.48
CA SER A 166 -31.15 -10.59 12.32
C SER A 166 -32.47 -9.84 12.24
N THR A 167 -32.46 -8.57 11.84
CA THR A 167 -33.68 -7.80 11.56
C THR A 167 -33.92 -7.64 10.06
N SER A 168 -33.20 -8.40 9.22
CA SER A 168 -33.33 -8.37 7.76
C SER A 168 -33.17 -6.97 7.17
N MET A 169 -32.21 -6.17 7.67
CA MET A 169 -31.94 -4.85 7.09
C MET A 169 -31.37 -4.99 5.67
N SER A 170 -30.46 -5.94 5.46
CA SER A 170 -29.81 -6.17 4.16
C SER A 170 -29.55 -7.66 3.90
N PRO A 171 -30.61 -8.50 3.84
CA PRO A 171 -30.47 -9.96 3.82
C PRO A 171 -29.86 -10.51 2.51
N SER A 172 -29.95 -9.75 1.40
CA SER A 172 -29.31 -10.09 0.13
C SER A 172 -27.79 -9.95 0.18
N TYR A 173 -27.27 -9.06 1.03
CA TYR A 173 -25.85 -8.78 1.14
C TYR A 173 -25.22 -9.40 2.36
N ILE A 174 -25.88 -9.37 3.53
CA ILE A 174 -25.34 -9.87 4.80
C ILE A 174 -26.28 -10.92 5.36
N GLN A 175 -25.82 -12.18 5.34
CA GLN A 175 -26.62 -13.32 5.77
C GLN A 175 -26.44 -13.61 7.26
N ASN A 176 -25.27 -13.32 7.82
CA ASN A 176 -25.01 -13.56 9.24
C ASN A 176 -23.87 -12.69 9.78
N VAL A 177 -23.98 -12.27 11.04
CA VAL A 177 -22.90 -11.61 11.77
C VAL A 177 -22.87 -12.16 13.19
N ASN A 178 -21.74 -12.76 13.57
CA ASN A 178 -21.56 -13.34 14.90
C ASN A 178 -20.34 -12.74 15.59
N ILE A 179 -20.46 -12.51 16.88
CA ILE A 179 -19.30 -12.26 17.72
C ILE A 179 -18.64 -13.60 18.04
N HIS A 180 -17.33 -13.69 17.85
CA HIS A 180 -16.55 -14.88 18.14
C HIS A 180 -15.76 -14.74 19.43
N GLU A 181 -15.16 -13.56 19.66
CA GLU A 181 -14.40 -13.23 20.87
C GLU A 181 -14.71 -11.79 21.30
N GLY A 182 -14.73 -11.53 22.60
CA GLY A 182 -14.99 -10.21 23.18
C GLY A 182 -16.47 -9.85 23.30
N GLU A 183 -16.74 -8.55 23.41
CA GLU A 183 -18.09 -7.98 23.55
C GLU A 183 -18.41 -7.03 22.37
N TRP A 184 -19.68 -6.84 22.07
CA TRP A 184 -20.06 -5.91 21.00
C TRP A 184 -19.65 -4.48 21.35
N GLY A 185 -19.09 -3.75 20.38
CA GLY A 185 -18.70 -2.35 20.54
C GLY A 185 -17.41 -2.11 21.34
N THR A 186 -16.59 -3.13 21.57
CA THR A 186 -15.29 -2.98 22.23
C THR A 186 -14.11 -3.25 21.30
N VAL A 187 -13.05 -2.44 21.41
CA VAL A 187 -11.78 -2.67 20.70
C VAL A 187 -11.19 -4.02 21.11
N GLY A 188 -10.66 -4.75 20.13
CA GLY A 188 -10.14 -6.11 20.29
C GLY A 188 -11.18 -7.22 20.10
N SER A 189 -12.48 -6.90 20.00
CA SER A 189 -13.51 -7.89 19.72
C SER A 189 -13.41 -8.43 18.30
N VAL A 190 -13.71 -9.71 18.15
CA VAL A 190 -13.58 -10.46 16.91
C VAL A 190 -14.95 -10.83 16.38
N ILE A 191 -15.23 -10.40 15.16
CA ILE A 191 -16.53 -10.53 14.50
C ILE A 191 -16.38 -11.35 13.22
N PHE A 192 -17.30 -12.28 13.01
CA PHE A 192 -17.40 -13.11 11.82
C PHE A 192 -18.60 -12.70 10.98
N TRP A 193 -18.39 -12.51 9.68
CA TRP A 193 -19.38 -12.05 8.71
C TRP A 193 -19.58 -13.13 7.65
N ASN A 194 -20.84 -13.46 7.35
CA ASN A 194 -21.23 -14.17 6.14
C ASN A 194 -21.95 -13.18 5.23
N PHE A 195 -21.44 -12.99 4.03
CA PHE A 195 -21.95 -11.99 3.10
C PHE A 195 -21.91 -12.50 1.66
N THR A 196 -22.74 -11.92 0.81
CA THR A 196 -22.74 -12.18 -0.63
C THR A 196 -22.16 -11.00 -1.36
N HIS A 197 -21.05 -11.22 -2.08
CA HIS A 197 -20.36 -10.21 -2.86
C HIS A 197 -20.11 -10.73 -4.27
N ASP A 198 -20.50 -9.95 -5.28
CA ASP A 198 -20.46 -10.32 -6.70
C ASP A 198 -21.15 -11.67 -6.99
N GLY A 199 -22.28 -11.89 -6.32
CA GLY A 199 -23.11 -13.11 -6.46
C GLY A 199 -22.51 -14.36 -5.83
N LYS A 200 -21.42 -14.26 -5.07
CA LYS A 200 -20.78 -15.37 -4.36
C LYS A 200 -20.88 -15.17 -2.86
N GLU A 201 -21.22 -16.24 -2.15
CA GLU A 201 -21.11 -16.27 -0.69
C GLU A 201 -19.62 -16.22 -0.29
N LYS A 202 -19.32 -15.37 0.68
CA LYS A 202 -17.99 -15.12 1.23
C LYS A 202 -18.08 -15.00 2.74
N VAL A 203 -16.93 -15.16 3.40
CA VAL A 203 -16.75 -14.97 4.83
C VAL A 203 -15.63 -13.98 5.12
N ALA A 204 -15.77 -13.23 6.20
CA ALA A 204 -14.71 -12.38 6.73
C ALA A 204 -14.65 -12.47 8.25
N LYS A 205 -13.44 -12.58 8.80
CA LYS A 205 -13.15 -12.52 10.23
C LYS A 205 -12.38 -11.24 10.50
N ASN A 206 -12.96 -10.32 11.27
CA ASN A 206 -12.37 -9.02 11.55
C ASN A 206 -12.20 -8.79 13.05
N VAL A 207 -11.21 -8.00 13.43
CA VAL A 207 -11.08 -7.44 14.78
C VAL A 207 -11.45 -5.96 14.74
N ILE A 208 -12.16 -5.47 15.76
CA ILE A 208 -12.34 -4.02 15.95
C ILE A 208 -10.99 -3.45 16.40
N GLU A 209 -10.34 -2.70 15.52
CA GLU A 209 -9.01 -2.14 15.76
C GLU A 209 -9.08 -0.79 16.47
N GLU A 210 -10.06 0.05 16.11
CA GLU A 210 -10.20 1.40 16.64
C GLU A 210 -11.67 1.78 16.74
N ILE A 211 -12.01 2.52 17.79
CA ILE A 211 -13.29 3.21 17.94
C ILE A 211 -12.98 4.63 18.39
N ASP A 212 -13.52 5.62 17.68
CA ASP A 212 -13.47 7.02 18.08
C ASP A 212 -14.92 7.51 18.23
N GLU A 213 -15.32 7.70 19.49
CA GLU A 213 -16.66 8.15 19.87
C GLU A 213 -16.99 9.55 19.38
N GLU A 214 -16.02 10.45 19.48
CA GLU A 214 -16.20 11.85 19.16
C GLU A 214 -16.38 12.02 17.65
N LYS A 215 -15.63 11.24 16.87
CA LYS A 215 -15.75 11.19 15.41
C LYS A 215 -16.82 10.22 14.91
N LYS A 216 -17.46 9.43 15.77
CA LYS A 216 -18.37 8.34 15.37
C LYS A 216 -17.75 7.40 14.34
N LEU A 217 -16.53 6.95 14.63
CA LEU A 217 -15.73 6.10 13.74
C LEU A 217 -15.54 4.71 14.34
N VAL A 218 -15.64 3.68 13.49
CA VAL A 218 -15.27 2.30 13.83
C VAL A 218 -14.36 1.76 12.73
N LYS A 219 -13.16 1.33 13.11
CA LYS A 219 -12.18 0.70 12.22
C LYS A 219 -12.10 -0.80 12.50
N PHE A 220 -12.23 -1.59 11.45
CA PHE A 220 -12.09 -3.03 11.46
C PHE A 220 -10.83 -3.44 10.70
N LYS A 221 -10.06 -4.35 11.27
CA LYS A 221 -8.95 -5.03 10.59
C LYS A 221 -9.39 -6.43 10.19
N VAL A 222 -9.24 -6.78 8.92
CA VAL A 222 -9.51 -8.14 8.44
C VAL A 222 -8.37 -9.06 8.88
N THR A 223 -8.73 -10.19 9.47
CA THR A 223 -7.79 -11.19 10.04
C THR A 223 -7.99 -12.60 9.48
N GLY A 224 -9.02 -12.81 8.66
CA GLY A 224 -9.28 -14.08 7.98
C GLY A 224 -10.47 -14.00 7.03
N GLY A 225 -10.65 -15.04 6.21
CA GLY A 225 -11.72 -15.15 5.23
C GLY A 225 -11.30 -14.74 3.81
N ASP A 226 -12.27 -14.74 2.89
CA ASP A 226 -12.05 -14.66 1.44
C ASP A 226 -11.37 -13.35 1.00
N ILE A 227 -11.52 -12.26 1.76
CA ILE A 227 -10.85 -10.99 1.45
C ILE A 227 -9.32 -11.15 1.46
N LEU A 228 -8.76 -11.94 2.38
CA LEU A 228 -7.31 -12.14 2.47
C LEU A 228 -6.77 -13.14 1.43
N GLU A 229 -7.62 -13.67 0.54
CA GLU A 229 -7.16 -14.42 -0.63
C GLU A 229 -6.51 -13.50 -1.67
N ASP A 230 -6.94 -12.24 -1.75
CA ASP A 230 -6.46 -11.25 -2.71
C ASP A 230 -5.54 -10.19 -2.07
N TYR A 231 -5.73 -9.90 -0.77
CA TYR A 231 -5.00 -8.83 -0.07
C TYR A 231 -4.13 -9.38 1.07
N ASN A 232 -2.91 -8.85 1.22
CA ASN A 232 -2.01 -9.11 2.37
C ASN A 232 -2.55 -8.48 3.65
N SER A 233 -3.10 -7.27 3.54
CA SER A 233 -3.75 -6.56 4.62
C SER A 233 -4.98 -5.80 4.11
N PHE A 234 -6.01 -5.70 4.95
CA PHE A 234 -7.24 -5.01 4.60
C PHE A 234 -7.89 -4.42 5.85
N TYR A 235 -8.30 -3.15 5.76
CA TYR A 235 -8.97 -2.40 6.80
C TYR A 235 -10.23 -1.76 6.23
N LEU A 236 -11.28 -1.76 7.04
CA LEU A 236 -12.59 -1.20 6.71
C LEU A 236 -12.93 -0.20 7.81
N THR A 237 -13.17 1.05 7.46
CA THR A 237 -13.60 2.07 8.43
C THR A 237 -14.96 2.62 8.04
N VAL A 238 -15.85 2.69 9.03
CA VAL A 238 -17.12 3.43 8.95
C VAL A 238 -16.96 4.70 9.75
N HIS A 239 -17.19 5.85 9.13
CA HIS A 239 -17.12 7.16 9.77
C HIS A 239 -18.41 7.93 9.49
N VAL A 240 -19.08 8.42 10.53
CA VAL A 240 -20.37 9.11 10.39
C VAL A 240 -20.23 10.57 10.78
N GLU A 241 -20.45 11.48 9.84
CA GLU A 241 -20.47 12.92 10.07
C GLU A 241 -21.90 13.47 9.95
N THR A 242 -22.38 14.16 10.98
CA THR A 242 -23.66 14.88 10.92
C THR A 242 -23.38 16.38 10.80
N LYS A 243 -23.81 17.02 9.72
CA LYS A 243 -23.66 18.46 9.44
C LYS A 243 -25.03 19.09 9.23
N GLY A 244 -25.60 19.63 10.32
CA GLY A 244 -26.94 20.22 10.27
C GLY A 244 -28.01 19.13 10.09
N GLU A 245 -28.79 19.21 9.01
CA GLU A 245 -29.81 18.20 8.65
C GLU A 245 -29.23 17.04 7.83
N ASP A 246 -28.03 17.20 7.27
CA ASP A 246 -27.38 16.19 6.43
C ASP A 246 -26.53 15.25 7.30
N THR A 247 -26.68 13.94 7.08
CA THR A 247 -25.79 12.92 7.65
C THR A 247 -25.03 12.23 6.53
N ILE A 248 -23.70 12.19 6.64
CA ILE A 248 -22.78 11.56 5.70
C ILE A 248 -22.18 10.33 6.36
N VAL A 249 -22.27 9.19 5.68
CA VAL A 249 -21.51 7.99 6.02
C VAL A 249 -20.35 7.86 5.04
N ALA A 250 -19.13 7.91 5.57
CA ALA A 250 -17.91 7.65 4.82
C ALA A 250 -17.43 6.21 5.06
N TRP A 251 -17.24 5.48 3.96
CA TRP A 251 -16.57 4.20 3.93
C TRP A 251 -15.13 4.39 3.47
N ILE A 252 -14.19 3.83 4.23
CA ILE A 252 -12.76 3.89 3.92
C ILE A 252 -12.22 2.46 3.87
N LEU A 253 -11.64 2.10 2.73
CA LEU A 253 -10.95 0.82 2.51
C LEU A 253 -9.46 1.10 2.38
N GLU A 254 -8.66 0.58 3.29
CA GLU A 254 -7.19 0.65 3.23
C GLU A 254 -6.66 -0.77 3.03
N TYR A 255 -5.82 -1.00 2.02
CA TYR A 255 -5.45 -2.35 1.62
C TYR A 255 -4.02 -2.43 1.09
N GLU A 256 -3.48 -3.65 1.12
CA GLU A 256 -2.25 -4.05 0.46
C GLU A 256 -2.55 -5.29 -0.38
N LYS A 257 -2.40 -5.17 -1.70
CA LYS A 257 -2.61 -6.26 -2.65
C LYS A 257 -1.53 -7.32 -2.54
N LYS A 258 -1.86 -8.58 -2.83
CA LYS A 258 -0.84 -9.64 -2.94
C LYS A 258 0.13 -9.44 -4.11
N ASN A 259 -0.36 -8.89 -5.23
CA ASN A 259 0.41 -8.57 -6.42
C ASN A 259 -0.34 -7.54 -7.30
N CYS A 260 0.26 -7.09 -8.38
CA CYS A 260 -0.33 -6.09 -9.29
C CYS A 260 -1.58 -6.55 -10.05
N ASN A 261 -1.82 -7.87 -10.15
CA ASN A 261 -2.98 -8.42 -10.87
C ASN A 261 -4.27 -8.36 -10.04
N VAL A 262 -4.14 -8.13 -8.72
CA VAL A 262 -5.29 -7.94 -7.83
C VAL A 262 -5.92 -6.58 -8.12
N PRO A 263 -7.23 -6.53 -8.42
CA PRO A 263 -7.92 -5.27 -8.66
C PRO A 263 -8.06 -4.44 -7.36
N ASP A 264 -8.27 -3.14 -7.52
CA ASP A 264 -8.71 -2.31 -6.40
C ASP A 264 -10.12 -2.74 -5.95
N PRO A 265 -10.45 -2.64 -4.65
CA PRO A 265 -11.69 -3.19 -4.08
C PRO A 265 -12.93 -2.32 -4.38
N HIS A 266 -13.08 -1.84 -5.62
CA HIS A 266 -14.21 -0.99 -6.03
C HIS A 266 -15.56 -1.70 -5.91
N THR A 267 -15.65 -2.99 -6.25
CA THR A 267 -16.91 -3.75 -6.11
C THR A 267 -17.26 -3.97 -4.64
N LEU A 268 -16.26 -4.10 -3.77
CA LEU A 268 -16.48 -4.19 -2.32
C LEU A 268 -16.89 -2.83 -1.72
N MET A 269 -16.38 -1.72 -2.26
CA MET A 269 -16.87 -0.38 -1.91
C MET A 269 -18.35 -0.22 -2.29
N GLU A 270 -18.73 -0.63 -3.50
CA GLU A 270 -20.13 -0.59 -3.94
C GLU A 270 -21.04 -1.44 -3.04
N PHE A 271 -20.58 -2.63 -2.64
CA PHE A 271 -21.26 -3.47 -1.64
C PHE A 271 -21.53 -2.70 -0.34
N CYS A 272 -20.53 -2.00 0.21
CA CYS A 272 -20.69 -1.22 1.44
C CYS A 272 -21.73 -0.09 1.29
N LEU A 273 -21.71 0.59 0.14
CA LEU A 273 -22.69 1.64 -0.18
C LEU A 273 -24.11 1.08 -0.33
N ASN A 274 -24.27 -0.12 -0.89
CA ASN A 274 -25.59 -0.75 -1.05
C ASN A 274 -26.14 -1.26 0.30
N VAL A 275 -25.30 -1.85 1.16
CA VAL A 275 -25.68 -2.18 2.54
C VAL A 275 -26.14 -0.92 3.29
N THR A 276 -25.46 0.21 3.08
CA THR A 276 -25.84 1.50 3.71
C THR A 276 -27.24 1.95 3.28
N LYS A 277 -27.56 1.87 1.98
CA LYS A 277 -28.89 2.21 1.45
C LYS A 277 -30.00 1.29 1.98
N ASP A 278 -29.69 -0.01 2.12
CA ASP A 278 -30.62 -0.99 2.66
C ASP A 278 -30.94 -0.70 4.14
N ILE A 279 -29.91 -0.42 4.94
CA ILE A 279 -30.07 0.00 6.34
C ILE A 279 -30.89 1.28 6.44
N GLU A 280 -30.60 2.29 5.63
CA GLU A 280 -31.37 3.54 5.60
C GLU A 280 -32.85 3.27 5.26
N THR A 281 -33.10 2.51 4.19
CA THR A 281 -34.45 2.18 3.74
C THR A 281 -35.24 1.42 4.81
N HIS A 282 -34.59 0.50 5.53
CA HIS A 282 -35.21 -0.23 6.63
C HIS A 282 -35.63 0.70 7.79
N HIS A 283 -34.89 1.78 8.08
CA HIS A 283 -35.20 2.69 9.19
C HIS A 283 -36.13 3.85 8.81
N LEU A 284 -36.30 4.12 7.52
CA LEU A 284 -37.28 5.10 7.04
C LEU A 284 -38.70 4.54 6.93
N ASN A 285 -38.86 3.22 6.91
CA ASN A 285 -40.15 2.51 6.81
C ASN A 285 -40.63 2.00 8.17
#